data_AF-A0AAU7FGK0-F1
#
_entry.id   AF-A0AAU7FGK0-F1
#
_cell.length_a   1.000
_cell.length_b   1.000
_cell.length_c   1.000
_cell.angle_alpha   90.00
_cell.angle_beta   90.00
_cell.angle_gamma   90.00
#
_symmetry.space_group_name_H-M   'P 1'
#
loop_
_entity.id
_entity.type
_entity.pdbx_description
1 polymer ?
#
loop_
_entity_poly.entity_id
_entity_poly.type
_entity_poly.pdbx_seq_one_letter_code
_entity_poly.pdbx_strand_id
1 'polypeptide(L)'
;MRSYIKCFVLIVVSLCLYAPTAFAQHNVSKIEGSNRYEVAVNAAKRGWSTAPTVVLVGGEAYADALSAVPYAFQQGAPVLLTNTSSLSGATKSGLQQLKTKRVIILGGTASISQKVVAQLKAMNLSVSRIQGKNRYELAANVAKQMKSADTAVIVNGSAYADAVAIAPYAAKQGFPILLTDAKGLRQETANLLKSKAVKRTIVIGGETSVNQAAYQKLPSPVRISGANRYEVAARIAKTYPMKTTQTYMSNGYAYADAAAAASTAAKQGQTLLLTDAQSVPDAIRRVIGSKKISTFTVLGGTSTIRTSVITQLKNHVLGETIFIDPGHGAQDAGAVGNGLFEKNVNLDVALKLQARLKQAGALTVMSRTSDTFDSLQTRVSKGSQAGADVFISIHANANDHSAANGTETYYDATYASANSLKLAQKVQPQMVKALGTRDRGVKTAGFYVIKYSKMPSILLETGFVTSPIDASILKSTTAKERLASGIAAGVSQYFE
;
A
#
# COMPACT_ATOMS: atom_id res chain seq x y z
N MET A 1 3.56 -33.97 71.23
CA MET A 1 4.52 -33.21 70.41
C MET A 1 4.71 -33.91 69.08
N ARG A 2 4.22 -33.32 67.99
CA ARG A 2 4.76 -33.42 66.60
C ARG A 2 3.86 -32.59 65.68
N SER A 3 4.29 -31.35 65.42
CA SER A 3 3.66 -30.40 64.51
C SER A 3 3.86 -30.82 63.06
N TYR A 4 2.79 -30.77 62.27
CA TYR A 4 2.87 -30.83 60.80
C TYR A 4 3.03 -29.40 60.27
N ILE A 5 4.25 -29.01 59.90
CA ILE A 5 4.52 -27.81 59.11
C ILE A 5 4.52 -28.23 57.63
N LYS A 6 3.46 -27.87 56.90
CA LYS A 6 3.44 -27.96 55.44
C LYS A 6 4.18 -26.73 54.90
N CYS A 7 5.39 -26.93 54.37
CA CYS A 7 6.10 -25.92 53.57
C CYS A 7 5.34 -25.69 52.26
N PHE A 8 4.75 -24.50 52.11
CA PHE A 8 4.26 -24.02 50.83
C PHE A 8 5.42 -23.28 50.15
N VAL A 9 6.03 -23.91 49.14
CA VAL A 9 7.04 -23.26 48.29
C VAL A 9 6.29 -22.31 47.34
N LEU A 10 6.35 -21.02 47.62
CA LEU A 10 5.85 -19.97 46.75
C LEU A 10 6.86 -19.77 45.61
N ILE A 11 6.63 -20.44 44.47
CA ILE A 11 7.35 -20.16 43.23
C ILE A 11 6.83 -18.82 42.69
N VAL A 12 7.54 -17.74 42.99
CA VAL A 12 7.33 -16.45 42.32
C VAL A 12 7.95 -16.56 40.92
N VAL A 13 7.14 -16.96 39.94
CA VAL A 13 7.50 -16.81 38.52
C VAL A 13 7.53 -15.30 38.24
N SER A 14 8.72 -14.72 38.25
CA SER A 14 8.95 -13.38 37.72
C SER A 14 8.67 -13.42 36.21
N LEU A 15 7.43 -13.15 35.83
CA LEU A 15 7.05 -12.89 34.45
C LEU A 15 7.70 -11.55 34.08
N CYS A 16 8.93 -11.58 33.59
CA CYS A 16 9.49 -10.47 32.84
C CYS A 16 8.62 -10.32 31.58
N LEU A 17 7.55 -9.52 31.71
CA LEU A 17 6.80 -8.99 30.59
C LEU A 17 7.76 -8.09 29.82
N TYR A 18 8.50 -8.69 28.89
CA TYR A 18 9.28 -7.98 27.91
C TYR A 18 8.29 -7.19 27.06
N ALA A 19 8.14 -5.90 27.36
CA ALA A 19 7.56 -4.98 26.40
C ALA A 19 8.53 -4.99 25.21
N PRO A 20 8.14 -5.47 24.01
CA PRO A 20 8.98 -5.23 22.84
C PRO A 20 9.16 -3.72 22.77
N THR A 21 10.41 -3.27 22.73
CA THR A 21 10.72 -1.88 22.38
C THR A 21 9.95 -1.60 21.10
N ALA A 22 8.97 -0.71 21.18
CA ALA A 22 8.19 -0.33 20.02
C ALA A 22 9.17 0.36 19.07
N PHE A 23 9.62 -0.40 18.07
CA PHE A 23 10.44 0.13 17.00
C PHE A 23 9.73 1.34 16.40
N ALA A 24 10.49 2.36 15.98
CA ALA A 24 9.93 3.42 15.15
C ALA A 24 9.20 2.72 14.01
N GLN A 25 7.98 3.11 13.69
CA GLN A 25 7.21 2.54 12.58
C GLN A 25 6.85 3.70 11.66
N HIS A 26 6.58 3.41 10.40
CA HIS A 26 5.87 4.38 9.57
C HIS A 26 4.60 4.85 10.29
N ASN A 27 4.31 6.15 10.16
CA ASN A 27 3.19 6.79 10.85
C ASN A 27 1.88 6.45 10.14
N VAL A 28 1.11 5.52 10.69
CA VAL A 28 -0.19 5.11 10.12
C VAL A 28 -1.32 5.55 11.02
N SER A 29 -2.18 6.42 10.49
CA SER A 29 -3.44 6.83 11.12
C SER A 29 -4.62 6.22 10.36
N LYS A 30 -5.72 5.93 11.07
CA LYS A 30 -6.97 5.47 10.45
C LYS A 30 -8.07 6.51 10.62
N ILE A 31 -8.91 6.62 9.61
CA ILE A 31 -10.23 7.26 9.69
C ILE A 31 -11.24 6.16 9.41
N GLU A 32 -11.89 5.70 10.46
CA GLU A 32 -12.82 4.58 10.43
C GLU A 32 -14.23 5.00 10.87
N GLY A 33 -15.18 4.09 10.69
CA GLY A 33 -16.57 4.24 11.07
C GLY A 33 -17.29 2.90 10.92
N SER A 34 -18.42 2.75 11.59
CA SER A 34 -19.27 1.55 11.52
C SER A 34 -19.81 1.26 10.13
N ASN A 35 -19.90 2.29 9.28
CA ASN A 35 -20.33 2.21 7.90
C ASN A 35 -19.75 3.38 7.07
N ARG A 36 -19.98 3.34 5.76
CA ARG A 36 -19.50 4.35 4.80
C ARG A 36 -19.91 5.80 5.13
N TYR A 37 -21.09 5.98 5.74
CA TYR A 37 -21.60 7.31 6.07
C TYR A 37 -20.80 7.93 7.22
N GLU A 38 -20.50 7.12 8.23
CA GLU A 38 -19.66 7.53 9.35
C GLU A 38 -18.20 7.74 8.94
N VAL A 39 -17.65 6.89 8.07
CA VAL A 39 -16.32 7.09 7.49
C VAL A 39 -16.25 8.45 6.77
N ALA A 40 -17.25 8.79 5.96
CA ALA A 40 -17.30 10.07 5.26
C ALA A 40 -17.36 11.28 6.21
N VAL A 41 -18.15 11.17 7.30
CA VAL A 41 -18.24 12.23 8.33
C VAL A 41 -16.92 12.39 9.08
N ASN A 42 -16.29 11.29 9.48
CA ASN A 42 -15.01 11.33 10.20
C ASN A 42 -13.89 11.86 9.30
N ALA A 43 -13.92 11.54 8.00
CA ALA A 43 -13.01 12.11 7.00
C ALA A 43 -13.21 13.62 6.86
N ALA A 44 -14.46 14.08 6.76
CA ALA A 44 -14.78 15.50 6.74
C ALA A 44 -14.30 16.22 8.02
N LYS A 45 -14.50 15.65 9.21
CA LYS A 45 -14.01 16.26 10.46
C LYS A 45 -12.48 16.35 10.55
N ARG A 46 -11.74 15.50 9.83
CA ARG A 46 -10.28 15.60 9.72
C ARG A 46 -9.83 16.80 8.90
N GLY A 47 -10.56 17.15 7.84
CA GLY A 47 -10.21 18.26 6.95
C GLY A 47 -10.87 19.60 7.29
N TRP A 48 -11.93 19.59 8.09
CA TRP A 48 -12.78 20.74 8.38
C TRP A 48 -13.18 20.78 9.86
N SER A 49 -12.86 21.89 10.54
CA SER A 49 -13.40 22.20 11.86
C SER A 49 -14.86 22.66 11.79
N THR A 50 -15.21 23.35 10.70
CA THR A 50 -16.59 23.66 10.29
C THR A 50 -16.70 23.57 8.76
N ALA A 51 -17.90 23.27 8.27
CA ALA A 51 -18.21 23.23 6.84
C ALA A 51 -19.59 23.87 6.60
N PRO A 52 -19.67 25.20 6.38
CA PRO A 52 -20.94 25.88 6.12
C PRO A 52 -21.69 25.35 4.91
N THR A 53 -20.97 24.84 3.91
CA THR A 53 -21.51 24.09 2.77
C THR A 53 -21.03 22.64 2.82
N VAL A 54 -21.93 21.70 2.53
CA VAL A 54 -21.61 20.29 2.29
C VAL A 54 -22.14 19.86 0.92
N VAL A 55 -21.37 19.07 0.20
CA VAL A 55 -21.84 18.37 -1.01
C VAL A 55 -22.30 16.97 -0.61
N LEU A 56 -23.54 16.62 -0.92
CA LEU A 56 -24.17 15.35 -0.55
C LEU A 56 -24.41 14.49 -1.79
N VAL A 57 -23.89 13.26 -1.76
CA VAL A 57 -24.07 12.26 -2.83
C VAL A 57 -24.65 10.96 -2.30
N GLY A 58 -25.26 10.17 -3.18
CA GLY A 58 -25.86 8.88 -2.81
C GLY A 58 -24.77 7.88 -2.43
N GLY A 59 -24.92 7.19 -1.30
CA GLY A 59 -23.95 6.21 -0.80
C GLY A 59 -23.75 4.99 -1.68
N GLU A 60 -24.67 4.76 -2.63
CA GLU A 60 -24.64 3.68 -3.63
C GLU A 60 -24.49 4.22 -5.07
N ALA A 61 -24.55 5.54 -5.26
CA ALA A 61 -24.48 6.21 -6.56
C ALA A 61 -23.03 6.64 -6.87
N TYR A 62 -22.13 5.66 -7.01
CA TYR A 62 -20.68 5.89 -7.03
C TYR A 62 -20.20 6.79 -8.19
N ALA A 63 -20.90 6.78 -9.33
CA ALA A 63 -20.59 7.68 -10.46
C ALA A 63 -20.66 9.15 -10.09
N ASP A 64 -21.69 9.48 -9.31
CA ASP A 64 -22.05 10.85 -8.96
C ASP A 64 -20.93 11.44 -8.08
N ALA A 65 -20.35 10.61 -7.20
CA ALA A 65 -19.27 10.97 -6.28
C ALA A 65 -17.94 11.36 -6.96
N LEU A 66 -17.61 10.81 -8.13
CA LEU A 66 -16.36 11.18 -8.84
C LEU A 66 -16.41 12.63 -9.31
N SER A 67 -17.51 13.02 -9.97
CA SER A 67 -17.70 14.40 -10.41
C SER A 67 -17.87 15.38 -9.25
N ALA A 68 -18.28 14.88 -8.07
CA ALA A 68 -18.48 15.68 -6.88
C ALA A 68 -17.19 16.25 -6.28
N VAL A 69 -16.08 15.50 -6.31
CA VAL A 69 -14.86 15.89 -5.57
C VAL A 69 -14.28 17.22 -6.05
N PRO A 70 -14.05 17.46 -7.36
CA PRO A 70 -13.56 18.76 -7.84
C PRO A 70 -14.53 19.90 -7.56
N TYR A 71 -15.84 19.66 -7.70
CA TYR A 71 -16.86 20.67 -7.43
C TYR A 71 -16.93 21.02 -5.92
N ALA A 72 -16.94 20.02 -5.04
CA ALA A 72 -16.94 20.19 -3.59
C ALA A 72 -15.70 20.97 -3.13
N PHE A 73 -14.54 20.66 -3.69
CA PHE A 73 -13.31 21.42 -3.44
C PHE A 73 -13.44 22.90 -3.82
N GLN A 74 -14.01 23.22 -4.99
CA GLN A 74 -14.28 24.61 -5.40
C GLN A 74 -15.27 25.33 -4.47
N GLN A 75 -16.20 24.60 -3.85
CA GLN A 75 -17.14 25.14 -2.86
C GLN A 75 -16.55 25.23 -1.44
N GLY A 76 -15.29 24.80 -1.24
CA GLY A 76 -14.68 24.69 0.09
C GLY A 76 -15.37 23.66 0.99
N ALA A 77 -16.11 22.72 0.41
CA ALA A 77 -17.01 21.80 1.10
C ALA A 77 -16.45 20.37 1.11
N PRO A 78 -16.73 19.58 2.17
CA PRO A 78 -16.53 18.14 2.13
C PRO A 78 -17.63 17.45 1.32
N VAL A 79 -17.32 16.25 0.82
CA VAL A 79 -18.29 15.31 0.29
C VAL A 79 -18.79 14.40 1.42
N LEU A 80 -20.10 14.41 1.69
CA LEU A 80 -20.78 13.44 2.55
C LEU A 80 -21.70 12.53 1.74
N LEU A 81 -22.11 11.44 2.38
CA LEU A 81 -22.92 10.39 1.77
C LEU A 81 -24.31 10.31 2.42
N THR A 82 -25.32 9.82 1.71
CA THR A 82 -26.66 9.51 2.28
C THR A 82 -27.26 8.26 1.65
N ASN A 83 -28.21 7.60 2.33
CA ASN A 83 -29.05 6.60 1.67
C ASN A 83 -30.02 7.28 0.70
N THR A 84 -30.59 6.50 -0.22
CA THR A 84 -31.54 6.98 -1.22
C THR A 84 -32.79 7.61 -0.61
N SER A 85 -33.39 6.95 0.37
CA SER A 85 -34.70 7.31 0.92
C SER A 85 -34.65 7.93 2.32
N SER A 86 -33.46 7.98 2.93
CA SER A 86 -33.27 8.51 4.29
C SER A 86 -31.88 9.08 4.50
N LEU A 87 -31.82 10.23 5.17
CA LEU A 87 -30.59 10.79 5.70
C LEU A 87 -30.08 9.85 6.80
N SER A 88 -28.86 9.32 6.62
CA SER A 88 -28.28 8.43 7.63
C SER A 88 -28.10 9.16 8.96
N GLY A 89 -28.18 8.44 10.08
CA GLY A 89 -27.93 9.02 11.41
C GLY A 89 -26.55 9.69 11.49
N ALA A 90 -25.52 9.01 10.98
CA ALA A 90 -24.16 9.54 10.92
C ALA A 90 -24.09 10.86 10.12
N THR A 91 -24.69 10.91 8.94
CA THR A 91 -24.71 12.12 8.11
C THR A 91 -25.47 13.26 8.79
N LYS A 92 -26.63 12.97 9.40
CA LYS A 92 -27.40 13.95 10.17
C LYS A 92 -26.57 14.57 11.29
N SER A 93 -25.94 13.75 12.12
CA SER A 93 -25.06 14.20 13.20
C SER A 93 -23.83 14.93 12.66
N GLY A 94 -23.24 14.44 11.57
CA GLY A 94 -22.10 15.07 10.91
C GLY A 94 -22.41 16.48 10.41
N LEU A 95 -23.56 16.69 9.77
CA LEU A 95 -24.00 18.01 9.31
C LEU A 95 -24.11 19.01 10.47
N GLN A 96 -24.64 18.57 11.63
CA GLN A 96 -24.75 19.38 12.84
C GLN A 96 -23.37 19.69 13.43
N GLN A 97 -22.52 18.68 13.58
CA GLN A 97 -21.16 18.83 14.13
C GLN A 97 -20.28 19.76 13.26
N LEU A 98 -20.44 19.68 11.94
CA LEU A 98 -19.76 20.56 10.99
C LEU A 98 -20.38 21.97 10.92
N LYS A 99 -21.45 22.26 11.68
CA LYS A 99 -22.19 23.53 11.65
C LYS A 99 -22.67 23.91 10.25
N THR A 100 -23.15 22.92 9.51
CA THR A 100 -23.58 23.09 8.11
C THR A 100 -24.79 24.02 8.03
N LYS A 101 -24.84 24.85 6.99
CA LYS A 101 -25.95 25.76 6.68
C LYS A 101 -26.56 25.48 5.31
N ARG A 102 -25.75 25.02 4.36
CA ARG A 102 -26.16 24.71 2.99
C ARG A 102 -25.74 23.30 2.60
N VAL A 103 -26.65 22.57 1.98
CA VAL A 103 -26.38 21.25 1.40
C VAL A 103 -26.64 21.31 -0.11
N ILE A 104 -25.63 20.94 -0.89
CA ILE A 104 -25.75 20.78 -2.34
C ILE A 104 -25.85 19.30 -2.64
N ILE A 105 -27.00 18.85 -3.11
CA ILE A 105 -27.22 17.47 -3.53
C ILE A 105 -26.73 17.31 -4.96
N LEU A 106 -25.88 16.30 -5.21
CA LEU A 106 -25.56 15.85 -6.57
C LEU A 106 -26.18 14.48 -6.81
N GLY A 107 -27.05 14.41 -7.79
CA GLY A 107 -27.79 13.20 -8.14
C GLY A 107 -29.29 13.46 -8.33
N GLY A 108 -29.93 12.64 -9.16
CA GLY A 108 -31.37 12.66 -9.35
C GLY A 108 -32.14 12.13 -8.13
N THR A 109 -33.47 12.17 -8.20
CA THR A 109 -34.36 11.66 -7.15
C THR A 109 -34.26 10.15 -6.96
N ALA A 110 -33.80 9.41 -7.97
CA ALA A 110 -33.50 7.97 -7.88
C ALA A 110 -32.28 7.65 -7.00
N SER A 111 -31.28 8.55 -6.95
CA SER A 111 -30.10 8.41 -6.08
C SER A 111 -30.33 9.00 -4.70
N ILE A 112 -31.06 10.13 -4.62
CA ILE A 112 -31.38 10.83 -3.38
C ILE A 112 -32.79 11.39 -3.51
N SER A 113 -33.76 10.75 -2.86
CA SER A 113 -35.19 11.08 -2.95
C SER A 113 -35.55 12.45 -2.36
N GLN A 114 -36.79 12.88 -2.62
CA GLN A 114 -37.35 14.08 -1.98
C GLN A 114 -37.55 13.91 -0.47
N LYS A 115 -37.63 12.68 0.05
CA LYS A 115 -37.69 12.43 1.50
C LYS A 115 -36.43 12.92 2.21
N VAL A 116 -35.25 12.68 1.61
CA VAL A 116 -33.98 13.20 2.13
C VAL A 116 -33.96 14.73 2.09
N VAL A 117 -34.48 15.34 1.01
CA VAL A 117 -34.59 16.81 0.92
C VAL A 117 -35.47 17.37 2.03
N ALA A 118 -36.62 16.74 2.31
CA ALA A 118 -37.51 17.13 3.39
C ALA A 118 -36.82 17.02 4.76
N GLN A 119 -36.06 15.94 5.01
CA GLN A 119 -35.28 15.77 6.24
C GLN A 119 -34.20 16.85 6.41
N LEU A 120 -33.51 17.24 5.33
CA LEU A 120 -32.51 18.31 5.38
C LEU A 120 -33.15 19.68 5.63
N LYS A 121 -34.29 19.98 4.99
CA LYS A 121 -35.05 21.21 5.23
C LYS A 121 -35.58 21.29 6.65
N ALA A 122 -36.06 20.18 7.21
CA ALA A 122 -36.49 20.09 8.61
C ALA A 122 -35.35 20.35 9.62
N MET A 123 -34.09 20.26 9.18
CA MET A 123 -32.92 20.68 9.96
C MET A 123 -32.56 22.16 9.75
N ASN A 124 -33.43 22.96 9.13
CA ASN A 124 -33.21 24.37 8.78
C ASN A 124 -31.99 24.60 7.87
N LEU A 125 -31.70 23.65 6.97
CA LEU A 125 -30.64 23.75 5.99
C LEU A 125 -31.17 24.27 4.66
N SER A 126 -30.42 25.16 4.01
CA SER A 126 -30.65 25.51 2.62
C SER A 126 -30.25 24.34 1.71
N VAL A 127 -31.12 23.92 0.81
CA VAL A 127 -30.89 22.75 -0.05
C VAL A 127 -31.00 23.13 -1.52
N SER A 128 -29.93 22.90 -2.28
CA SER A 128 -29.90 22.99 -3.74
C SER A 128 -29.57 21.63 -4.35
N ARG A 129 -30.01 21.37 -5.58
CA ARG A 129 -29.73 20.11 -6.27
C ARG A 129 -29.17 20.34 -7.67
N ILE A 130 -28.10 19.62 -8.00
CA ILE A 130 -27.63 19.43 -9.38
C ILE A 130 -27.97 17.99 -9.76
N GLN A 131 -28.66 17.81 -10.87
CA GLN A 131 -29.13 16.51 -11.34
C GLN A 131 -28.93 16.35 -12.84
N GLY A 132 -29.02 15.11 -13.31
CA GLY A 132 -29.08 14.74 -14.72
C GLY A 132 -29.93 13.48 -14.87
N LYS A 133 -30.38 13.18 -16.09
CA LYS A 133 -31.16 11.97 -16.40
C LYS A 133 -30.32 10.70 -16.22
N ASN A 134 -29.02 10.84 -16.37
CA ASN A 134 -28.03 9.79 -16.18
C ASN A 134 -26.74 10.40 -15.58
N ARG A 135 -25.75 9.55 -15.29
CA ARG A 135 -24.45 9.98 -14.72
C ARG A 135 -23.63 10.88 -15.63
N TYR A 136 -23.75 10.73 -16.95
CA TYR A 136 -23.02 11.53 -17.94
C TYR A 136 -23.56 12.96 -17.96
N GLU A 137 -24.88 13.12 -17.97
CA GLU A 137 -25.54 14.41 -17.87
C GLU A 137 -25.31 15.06 -16.50
N LEU A 138 -25.34 14.29 -15.40
CA LEU A 138 -25.02 14.81 -14.07
C LEU A 138 -23.60 15.40 -14.06
N ALA A 139 -22.59 14.65 -14.51
CA ALA A 139 -21.21 15.12 -14.55
C ALA A 139 -21.07 16.38 -15.41
N ALA A 140 -21.77 16.44 -16.56
CA ALA A 140 -21.81 17.63 -17.39
C ALA A 140 -22.45 18.83 -16.67
N ASN A 141 -23.56 18.62 -15.96
CA ASN A 141 -24.25 19.68 -15.22
C ASN A 141 -23.46 20.16 -14.00
N VAL A 142 -22.72 19.28 -13.32
CA VAL A 142 -21.76 19.65 -12.27
C VAL A 142 -20.66 20.53 -12.85
N ALA A 143 -20.06 20.11 -13.97
CA ALA A 143 -19.00 20.87 -14.62
C ALA A 143 -19.46 22.22 -15.19
N LYS A 144 -20.75 22.38 -15.55
CA LYS A 144 -21.32 23.70 -15.89
C LYS A 144 -21.23 24.69 -14.73
N GLN A 145 -21.45 24.21 -13.50
CA GLN A 145 -21.40 25.00 -12.27
C GLN A 145 -19.98 25.23 -11.74
N MET A 146 -18.98 24.54 -12.30
CA MET A 146 -17.57 24.75 -11.99
C MET A 146 -17.00 25.93 -12.79
N LYS A 147 -15.96 26.56 -12.22
CA LYS A 147 -15.12 27.52 -12.96
C LYS A 147 -14.58 26.86 -14.24
N SER A 148 -14.54 27.61 -15.33
CA SER A 148 -14.01 27.12 -16.61
C SER A 148 -12.53 26.72 -16.46
N ALA A 149 -12.15 25.65 -17.16
CA ALA A 149 -10.79 25.13 -17.20
C ALA A 149 -10.48 24.64 -18.61
N ASP A 150 -9.24 24.87 -19.06
CA ASP A 150 -8.77 24.44 -20.39
C ASP A 150 -8.57 22.91 -20.48
N THR A 151 -8.58 22.21 -19.34
CA THR A 151 -8.41 20.76 -19.26
C THR A 151 -9.58 20.09 -18.54
N ALA A 152 -10.04 18.95 -19.06
CA ALA A 152 -11.00 18.07 -18.40
C ALA A 152 -10.42 16.66 -18.22
N VAL A 153 -10.85 15.97 -17.18
CA VAL A 153 -10.52 14.55 -16.97
C VAL A 153 -11.67 13.70 -17.50
N ILE A 154 -11.38 12.72 -18.35
CA ILE A 154 -12.34 11.81 -18.97
C ILE A 154 -12.15 10.43 -18.37
N VAL A 155 -13.22 9.86 -17.82
CA VAL A 155 -13.18 8.54 -17.17
C VAL A 155 -14.37 7.70 -17.60
N ASN A 156 -14.25 6.38 -17.52
CA ASN A 156 -15.40 5.50 -17.74
C ASN A 156 -16.33 5.55 -16.52
N GLY A 157 -17.56 6.00 -16.74
CA GLY A 157 -18.61 6.10 -15.74
C GLY A 157 -19.20 4.77 -15.29
N SER A 158 -18.59 3.63 -15.60
CA SER A 158 -18.91 2.30 -15.07
C SER A 158 -17.68 1.61 -14.46
N ALA A 159 -16.47 2.14 -14.70
CA ALA A 159 -15.19 1.62 -14.18
C ALA A 159 -14.55 2.60 -13.18
N TYR A 160 -15.32 2.96 -12.14
CA TYR A 160 -14.99 4.04 -11.19
C TYR A 160 -13.70 3.84 -10.40
N ALA A 161 -13.36 2.57 -10.16
CA ALA A 161 -12.20 2.17 -9.38
C ALA A 161 -10.89 2.72 -9.94
N ASP A 162 -10.80 2.78 -11.28
CA ASP A 162 -9.60 3.20 -11.99
C ASP A 162 -9.39 4.71 -11.89
N ALA A 163 -10.45 5.46 -11.57
CA ALA A 163 -10.51 6.91 -11.72
C ALA A 163 -10.38 7.68 -10.41
N VAL A 164 -10.81 7.13 -9.27
CA VAL A 164 -10.91 7.91 -8.01
C VAL A 164 -9.56 8.50 -7.56
N ALA A 165 -8.45 7.85 -7.89
CA ALA A 165 -7.10 8.33 -7.55
C ALA A 165 -6.72 9.66 -8.24
N ILE A 166 -7.34 10.03 -9.37
CA ILE A 166 -7.10 11.33 -10.04
C ILE A 166 -7.86 12.48 -9.37
N ALA A 167 -8.90 12.17 -8.59
CA ALA A 167 -9.84 13.19 -8.11
C ALA A 167 -9.19 14.28 -7.24
N PRO A 168 -8.23 13.99 -6.34
CA PRO A 168 -7.52 15.03 -5.60
C PRO A 168 -6.74 15.99 -6.51
N TYR A 169 -6.09 15.45 -7.54
CA TYR A 169 -5.35 16.25 -8.51
C TYR A 169 -6.29 17.11 -9.35
N ALA A 170 -7.34 16.50 -9.91
CA ALA A 170 -8.36 17.21 -10.69
C ALA A 170 -9.00 18.35 -9.88
N ALA A 171 -9.33 18.09 -8.62
CA ALA A 171 -9.86 19.10 -7.70
C ALA A 171 -8.87 20.27 -7.50
N LYS A 172 -7.59 19.96 -7.24
CA LYS A 172 -6.57 20.98 -7.00
C LYS A 172 -6.28 21.84 -8.22
N GLN A 173 -6.36 21.27 -9.42
CA GLN A 173 -6.20 21.97 -10.70
C GLN A 173 -7.50 22.66 -11.18
N GLY A 174 -8.64 22.41 -10.52
CA GLY A 174 -9.94 22.91 -10.95
C GLY A 174 -10.50 22.22 -12.19
N PHE A 175 -10.00 21.03 -12.55
CA PHE A 175 -10.45 20.29 -13.73
C PHE A 175 -11.76 19.55 -13.43
N PRO A 176 -12.79 19.68 -14.28
CA PRO A 176 -13.97 18.85 -14.16
C PRO A 176 -13.65 17.40 -14.51
N ILE A 177 -14.29 16.46 -13.82
CA ILE A 177 -14.30 15.05 -14.18
C ILE A 177 -15.58 14.76 -14.96
N LEU A 178 -15.42 14.37 -16.21
CA LEU A 178 -16.51 14.02 -17.13
C LEU A 178 -16.50 12.52 -17.40
N LEU A 179 -17.70 11.99 -17.64
CA LEU A 179 -17.91 10.56 -17.75
C LEU A 179 -18.16 10.17 -19.21
N THR A 180 -17.61 9.04 -19.61
CA THR A 180 -17.93 8.34 -20.86
C THR A 180 -18.09 6.86 -20.58
N ASP A 181 -18.21 5.99 -21.58
CA ASP A 181 -18.03 4.55 -21.35
C ASP A 181 -17.39 3.81 -22.53
N ALA A 182 -17.28 2.49 -22.37
CA ALA A 182 -16.64 1.61 -23.32
C ALA A 182 -17.31 1.59 -24.72
N LYS A 183 -18.56 2.05 -24.84
CA LYS A 183 -19.27 2.09 -26.13
C LYS A 183 -18.87 3.30 -26.97
N GLY A 184 -18.33 4.36 -26.36
CA GLY A 184 -17.88 5.55 -27.08
C GLY A 184 -18.02 6.83 -26.27
N LEU A 185 -17.65 7.95 -26.88
CA LEU A 185 -17.80 9.29 -26.30
C LEU A 185 -19.28 9.64 -26.14
N ARG A 186 -19.72 9.89 -24.90
CA ARG A 186 -21.10 10.29 -24.62
C ARG A 186 -21.40 11.71 -25.07
N GLN A 187 -22.61 11.93 -25.58
CA GLN A 187 -23.01 13.20 -26.20
C GLN A 187 -22.98 14.35 -25.20
N GLU A 188 -23.39 14.09 -23.96
CA GLU A 188 -23.39 15.06 -22.87
C GLU A 188 -21.97 15.56 -22.57
N THR A 189 -21.00 14.65 -22.58
CA THR A 189 -19.57 14.97 -22.41
C THR A 189 -19.03 15.71 -23.63
N ALA A 190 -19.32 15.24 -24.85
CA ALA A 190 -18.90 15.92 -26.08
C ALA A 190 -19.43 17.36 -26.17
N ASN A 191 -20.70 17.58 -25.81
CA ASN A 191 -21.33 18.89 -25.82
C ASN A 191 -20.69 19.83 -24.80
N LEU A 192 -20.39 19.33 -23.60
CA LEU A 192 -19.74 20.15 -22.58
C LEU A 192 -18.31 20.53 -22.97
N LEU A 193 -17.52 19.58 -23.50
CA LEU A 193 -16.16 19.86 -23.95
C LEU A 193 -16.14 21.02 -24.96
N LYS A 194 -17.10 21.04 -25.89
CA LYS A 194 -17.29 22.13 -26.85
C LYS A 194 -17.73 23.44 -26.18
N SER A 195 -18.79 23.40 -25.35
CA SER A 195 -19.38 24.62 -24.78
C SER A 195 -18.47 25.32 -23.76
N LYS A 196 -17.60 24.57 -23.07
CA LYS A 196 -16.58 25.11 -22.16
C LYS A 196 -15.23 25.37 -22.85
N ALA A 197 -15.14 25.18 -24.17
CA ALA A 197 -13.92 25.36 -24.96
C ALA A 197 -12.70 24.61 -24.38
N VAL A 198 -12.89 23.37 -23.93
CA VAL A 198 -11.82 22.53 -23.37
C VAL A 198 -10.80 22.20 -24.46
N LYS A 199 -9.52 22.49 -24.19
CA LYS A 199 -8.42 22.35 -25.16
C LYS A 199 -7.66 21.04 -24.99
N ARG A 200 -7.66 20.47 -23.79
CA ARG A 200 -6.89 19.27 -23.42
C ARG A 200 -7.73 18.30 -22.61
N THR A 201 -7.43 17.02 -22.71
CA THR A 201 -8.08 16.00 -21.90
C THR A 201 -7.11 15.01 -21.30
N ILE A 202 -7.38 14.58 -20.07
CA ILE A 202 -6.66 13.50 -19.41
C ILE A 202 -7.61 12.30 -19.36
N VAL A 203 -7.28 11.23 -20.06
CA VAL A 203 -8.12 10.02 -20.15
C VAL A 203 -7.60 9.00 -19.14
N ILE A 204 -8.43 8.61 -18.18
CA ILE A 204 -8.07 7.59 -17.19
C ILE A 204 -8.70 6.25 -17.57
N GLY A 205 -7.86 5.23 -17.72
CA GLY A 205 -8.23 3.87 -18.09
C GLY A 205 -7.68 3.44 -19.46
N GLY A 206 -7.61 2.12 -19.65
CA GLY A 206 -7.22 1.49 -20.91
C GLY A 206 -8.31 1.61 -21.99
N GLU A 207 -8.05 1.01 -23.16
CA GLU A 207 -8.97 1.03 -24.30
C GLU A 207 -10.28 0.27 -24.03
N THR A 208 -10.28 -0.71 -23.13
CA THR A 208 -11.49 -1.38 -22.67
C THR A 208 -12.41 -0.46 -21.85
N SER A 209 -11.85 0.57 -21.21
CA SER A 209 -12.59 1.57 -20.44
C SER A 209 -12.99 2.76 -21.33
N VAL A 210 -12.06 3.32 -22.09
CA VAL A 210 -12.30 4.41 -23.04
C VAL A 210 -11.70 4.02 -24.38
N ASN A 211 -12.54 3.52 -25.28
CA ASN A 211 -12.12 2.97 -26.56
C ASN A 211 -11.43 4.01 -27.47
N GLN A 212 -10.73 3.53 -28.49
CA GLN A 212 -9.92 4.38 -29.35
C GLN A 212 -10.76 5.40 -30.15
N ALA A 213 -11.97 5.02 -30.57
CA ALA A 213 -12.88 5.91 -31.28
C ALA A 213 -13.37 7.09 -30.40
N ALA A 214 -13.60 6.85 -29.11
CA ALA A 214 -13.89 7.91 -28.14
C ALA A 214 -12.66 8.79 -27.93
N TYR A 215 -11.49 8.18 -27.75
CA TYR A 215 -10.23 8.86 -27.51
C TYR A 215 -9.88 9.86 -28.61
N GLN A 216 -9.97 9.46 -29.87
CA GLN A 216 -9.65 10.31 -31.02
C GLN A 216 -10.58 11.52 -31.18
N LYS A 217 -11.79 11.50 -30.59
CA LYS A 217 -12.74 12.61 -30.61
C LYS A 217 -12.49 13.64 -29.50
N LEU A 218 -11.59 13.36 -28.56
CA LEU A 218 -11.30 14.25 -27.45
C LEU A 218 -10.24 15.30 -27.86
N PRO A 219 -10.30 16.51 -27.27
CA PRO A 219 -9.31 17.55 -27.54
C PRO A 219 -7.98 17.21 -26.84
N SER A 220 -6.90 17.16 -27.62
CA SER A 220 -5.51 16.88 -27.20
C SER A 220 -5.40 15.85 -26.05
N PRO A 221 -5.86 14.60 -26.25
CA PRO A 221 -5.99 13.63 -25.17
C PRO A 221 -4.62 13.05 -24.76
N VAL A 222 -4.46 12.84 -23.45
CA VAL A 222 -3.35 12.08 -22.86
C VAL A 222 -3.92 10.95 -22.01
N ARG A 223 -3.55 9.71 -22.33
CA ARG A 223 -4.04 8.53 -21.62
C ARG A 223 -3.15 8.12 -20.45
N ILE A 224 -3.75 7.85 -19.31
CA ILE A 224 -3.15 7.10 -18.20
C ILE A 224 -3.92 5.79 -18.05
N SER A 225 -3.31 4.68 -18.44
CA SER A 225 -3.87 3.32 -18.34
C SER A 225 -3.01 2.44 -17.44
N GLY A 226 -3.48 1.23 -17.12
CA GLY A 226 -2.77 0.22 -16.34
C GLY A 226 -3.51 -1.10 -16.41
N ALA A 227 -2.85 -2.21 -16.03
CA ALA A 227 -3.45 -3.54 -16.07
C ALA A 227 -4.62 -3.69 -15.07
N ASN A 228 -4.63 -2.88 -14.01
CA ASN A 228 -5.68 -2.82 -13.00
C ASN A 228 -5.71 -1.42 -12.35
N ARG A 229 -6.69 -1.19 -11.47
CA ARG A 229 -6.89 0.08 -10.74
C ARG A 229 -5.67 0.55 -9.95
N TYR A 230 -4.85 -0.37 -9.44
CA TYR A 230 -3.68 -0.06 -8.63
C TYR A 230 -2.53 0.42 -9.50
N GLU A 231 -2.32 -0.20 -10.67
CA GLU A 231 -1.38 0.28 -11.69
C GLU A 231 -1.78 1.66 -12.23
N VAL A 232 -3.08 1.90 -12.46
CA VAL A 232 -3.58 3.21 -12.86
C VAL A 232 -3.31 4.26 -11.77
N ALA A 233 -3.66 3.97 -10.51
CA ALA A 233 -3.40 4.86 -9.38
C ALA A 233 -1.89 5.14 -9.19
N ALA A 234 -1.03 4.13 -9.34
CA ALA A 234 0.41 4.28 -9.26
C ALA A 234 0.95 5.21 -10.36
N ARG A 235 0.49 5.03 -11.61
CA ARG A 235 0.86 5.89 -12.74
C ARG A 235 0.35 7.32 -12.58
N ILE A 236 -0.85 7.51 -12.04
CA ILE A 236 -1.36 8.84 -11.68
C ILE A 236 -0.41 9.51 -10.67
N ALA A 237 -0.06 8.84 -9.58
CA ALA A 237 0.82 9.38 -8.54
C ALA A 237 2.24 9.70 -9.05
N LYS A 238 2.72 8.97 -10.05
CA LYS A 238 4.00 9.22 -10.73
C LYS A 238 3.92 10.41 -11.71
N THR A 239 2.85 10.47 -12.50
CA THR A 239 2.70 11.45 -13.60
C THR A 239 2.26 12.82 -13.09
N TYR A 240 1.38 12.85 -12.09
CA TYR A 240 0.78 14.05 -11.52
C TYR A 240 1.11 14.15 -10.03
N PRO A 241 2.38 14.44 -9.68
CA PRO A 241 2.82 14.42 -8.30
C PRO A 241 2.08 15.48 -7.48
N MET A 242 1.45 15.04 -6.38
CA MET A 242 1.00 15.91 -5.30
C MET A 242 1.89 15.67 -4.07
N LYS A 243 1.66 16.42 -2.98
CA LYS A 243 2.41 16.21 -1.74
C LYS A 243 2.17 14.79 -1.23
N THR A 244 3.24 14.19 -0.71
CA THR A 244 3.24 12.86 -0.09
C THR A 244 3.68 12.89 1.37
N THR A 245 3.73 14.09 1.98
CA THR A 245 4.06 14.27 3.40
C THR A 245 3.03 13.58 4.31
N GLN A 246 1.79 13.42 3.82
CA GLN A 246 0.73 12.63 4.45
C GLN A 246 -0.11 12.00 3.33
N THR A 247 0.11 10.73 3.02
CA THR A 247 -0.58 10.07 1.91
C THR A 247 -1.89 9.44 2.36
N TYR A 248 -2.97 9.75 1.64
CA TYR A 248 -4.27 9.17 1.87
C TYR A 248 -4.35 7.82 1.16
N MET A 249 -4.94 6.82 1.82
CA MET A 249 -5.13 5.49 1.26
C MET A 249 -6.56 5.01 1.50
N SER A 250 -7.14 4.33 0.51
CA SER A 250 -8.43 3.66 0.67
C SER A 250 -8.50 2.40 -0.17
N ASN A 251 -9.45 1.51 0.15
CA ASN A 251 -9.64 0.29 -0.61
C ASN A 251 -10.18 0.63 -2.02
N GLY A 252 -9.53 0.12 -3.06
CA GLY A 252 -9.89 0.36 -4.46
C GLY A 252 -11.27 -0.19 -4.89
N TYR A 253 -11.93 -1.00 -4.06
CA TYR A 253 -13.27 -1.56 -4.23
C TYR A 253 -14.31 -0.94 -3.28
N ALA A 254 -13.89 -0.17 -2.27
CA ALA A 254 -14.78 0.52 -1.31
C ALA A 254 -15.04 1.96 -1.76
N TYR A 255 -15.81 2.12 -2.84
CA TYR A 255 -15.93 3.38 -3.57
C TYR A 255 -16.40 4.58 -2.74
N ALA A 256 -17.32 4.34 -1.81
CA ALA A 256 -17.82 5.37 -0.91
C ALA A 256 -16.71 5.93 -0.01
N ASP A 257 -15.88 5.05 0.56
CA ASP A 257 -14.73 5.43 1.38
C ASP A 257 -13.68 6.15 0.53
N ALA A 258 -13.44 5.67 -0.69
CA ALA A 258 -12.47 6.27 -1.62
C ALA A 258 -12.87 7.70 -2.07
N ALA A 259 -14.17 7.98 -2.25
CA ALA A 259 -14.63 9.33 -2.58
C ALA A 259 -14.46 10.30 -1.40
N ALA A 260 -14.78 9.86 -0.17
CA ALA A 260 -14.53 10.64 1.04
C ALA A 260 -13.03 10.89 1.25
N ALA A 261 -12.20 9.87 1.00
CA ALA A 261 -10.75 9.98 1.00
C ALA A 261 -10.25 10.99 -0.02
N ALA A 262 -10.77 10.93 -1.26
CA ALA A 262 -10.41 11.87 -2.32
C ALA A 262 -10.77 13.31 -1.97
N SER A 263 -11.97 13.54 -1.42
CA SER A 263 -12.40 14.87 -0.95
C SER A 263 -11.44 15.44 0.11
N THR A 264 -11.06 14.62 1.09
CA THR A 264 -10.18 15.04 2.19
C THR A 264 -8.73 15.24 1.72
N ALA A 265 -8.23 14.33 0.89
CA ALA A 265 -6.92 14.43 0.26
C ALA A 265 -6.80 15.70 -0.61
N ALA A 266 -7.84 16.01 -1.40
CA ALA A 266 -7.91 17.24 -2.19
C ALA A 266 -7.77 18.49 -1.30
N LYS A 267 -8.53 18.56 -0.21
CA LYS A 267 -8.50 19.65 0.77
C LYS A 267 -7.11 19.87 1.35
N GLN A 268 -6.37 18.79 1.63
CA GLN A 268 -5.02 18.86 2.19
C GLN A 268 -3.91 18.94 1.12
N GLY A 269 -4.26 18.91 -0.16
CA GLY A 269 -3.29 18.93 -1.27
C GLY A 269 -2.40 17.69 -1.31
N GLN A 270 -2.91 16.54 -0.86
CA GLN A 270 -2.18 15.28 -0.76
C GLN A 270 -2.63 14.27 -1.83
N THR A 271 -1.73 13.36 -2.20
CA THR A 271 -2.05 12.22 -3.08
C THR A 271 -2.99 11.22 -2.39
N LEU A 272 -3.90 10.63 -3.19
CA LEU A 272 -4.65 9.42 -2.84
C LEU A 272 -4.03 8.21 -3.54
N LEU A 273 -3.61 7.21 -2.76
CA LEU A 273 -3.25 5.88 -3.25
C LEU A 273 -4.36 4.88 -2.93
N LEU A 274 -4.36 3.74 -3.62
CA LEU A 274 -5.33 2.67 -3.41
C LEU A 274 -4.66 1.44 -2.83
N THR A 275 -5.41 0.65 -2.07
CA THR A 275 -5.00 -0.65 -1.56
C THR A 275 -6.07 -1.71 -1.82
N ASP A 276 -5.70 -2.98 -1.72
CA ASP A 276 -6.67 -4.06 -1.56
C ASP A 276 -7.16 -4.12 -0.10
N ALA A 277 -8.18 -4.92 0.18
CA ALA A 277 -8.61 -5.25 1.53
C ALA A 277 -7.53 -5.98 2.32
N GLN A 278 -6.74 -6.85 1.67
CA GLN A 278 -5.81 -7.74 2.37
C GLN A 278 -4.34 -7.33 2.29
N SER A 279 -3.93 -6.61 1.26
CA SER A 279 -2.53 -6.20 1.08
C SER A 279 -2.40 -4.94 0.25
N VAL A 280 -1.30 -4.22 0.45
CA VAL A 280 -0.86 -3.14 -0.44
C VAL A 280 -0.37 -3.79 -1.75
N PRO A 281 -0.90 -3.45 -2.93
CA PRO A 281 -0.47 -4.04 -4.20
C PRO A 281 0.93 -3.59 -4.63
N ASP A 282 1.67 -4.42 -5.38
CA ASP A 282 3.07 -4.16 -5.76
C ASP A 282 3.28 -2.83 -6.48
N ALA A 283 2.37 -2.44 -7.38
CA ALA A 283 2.43 -1.15 -8.07
C ALA A 283 2.45 0.03 -7.08
N ILE A 284 1.70 -0.10 -5.99
CA ILE A 284 1.57 0.92 -4.95
C ILE A 284 2.79 0.88 -4.02
N ARG A 285 3.28 -0.31 -3.67
CA ARG A 285 4.55 -0.49 -2.94
C ARG A 285 5.70 0.21 -3.66
N ARG A 286 5.82 0.05 -4.99
CA ARG A 286 6.84 0.74 -5.81
C ARG A 286 6.73 2.26 -5.72
N VAL A 287 5.52 2.82 -5.73
CA VAL A 287 5.31 4.27 -5.56
C VAL A 287 5.72 4.72 -4.15
N ILE A 288 5.36 3.94 -3.13
CA ILE A 288 5.71 4.23 -1.74
C ILE A 288 7.24 4.25 -1.56
N GLY A 289 7.94 3.21 -2.01
CA GLY A 289 9.41 3.13 -1.91
C GLY A 289 10.12 4.22 -2.73
N SER A 290 9.73 4.40 -4.00
CA SER A 290 10.38 5.40 -4.88
C SER A 290 10.18 6.85 -4.42
N LYS A 291 9.07 7.15 -3.72
CA LYS A 291 8.81 8.48 -3.14
C LYS A 291 9.13 8.56 -1.65
N LYS A 292 9.68 7.49 -1.06
CA LYS A 292 10.01 7.36 0.37
C LYS A 292 8.87 7.82 1.28
N ILE A 293 7.65 7.32 1.00
CA ILE A 293 6.44 7.67 1.74
C ILE A 293 6.41 6.87 3.05
N SER A 294 6.40 7.57 4.18
CA SER A 294 6.42 6.96 5.53
C SER A 294 5.24 7.36 6.41
N THR A 295 4.30 8.16 5.89
CA THR A 295 3.17 8.70 6.67
C THR A 295 1.85 8.53 5.91
N PHE A 296 0.91 7.80 6.52
CA PHE A 296 -0.31 7.31 5.90
C PHE A 296 -1.56 7.68 6.71
N THR A 297 -2.63 8.04 6.01
CA THR A 297 -3.98 8.12 6.56
C THR A 297 -4.86 7.16 5.78
N VAL A 298 -5.32 6.12 6.44
CA VAL A 298 -6.08 5.02 5.85
C VAL A 298 -7.56 5.22 6.13
N LEU A 299 -8.37 5.26 5.08
CA LEU A 299 -9.82 5.48 5.15
C LEU A 299 -10.58 4.21 4.78
N GLY A 300 -11.38 3.76 5.74
CA GLY A 300 -12.21 2.56 5.61
C GLY A 300 -12.37 1.85 6.95
N GLY A 301 -13.51 1.17 7.11
CA GLY A 301 -13.73 0.28 8.24
C GLY A 301 -12.88 -0.98 8.18
N THR A 302 -12.86 -1.77 9.26
CA THR A 302 -12.14 -3.06 9.31
C THR A 302 -12.67 -4.08 8.30
N SER A 303 -13.92 -3.93 7.85
CA SER A 303 -14.52 -4.74 6.78
C SER A 303 -13.98 -4.41 5.39
N THR A 304 -13.47 -3.20 5.17
CA THR A 304 -12.91 -2.77 3.88
C THR A 304 -11.39 -2.79 3.88
N ILE A 305 -10.72 -2.59 5.01
CA ILE A 305 -9.25 -2.66 5.11
C ILE A 305 -8.86 -3.50 6.32
N ARG A 306 -8.24 -4.66 6.07
CA ARG A 306 -7.80 -5.59 7.11
C ARG A 306 -6.53 -5.08 7.80
N THR A 307 -6.30 -5.57 9.01
CA THR A 307 -5.10 -5.27 9.81
C THR A 307 -3.80 -5.60 9.07
N SER A 308 -3.79 -6.58 8.18
CA SER A 308 -2.61 -6.92 7.37
C SER A 308 -2.10 -5.75 6.52
N VAL A 309 -3.00 -4.94 5.95
CA VAL A 309 -2.63 -3.71 5.23
C VAL A 309 -1.99 -2.71 6.20
N ILE A 310 -2.59 -2.51 7.37
CA ILE A 310 -2.05 -1.60 8.39
C ILE A 310 -0.66 -2.05 8.86
N THR A 311 -0.47 -3.36 9.05
CA THR A 311 0.83 -3.94 9.40
C THR A 311 1.88 -3.70 8.31
N GLN A 312 1.52 -3.85 7.04
CA GLN A 312 2.41 -3.53 5.91
C GLN A 312 2.76 -2.04 5.89
N LEU A 313 1.77 -1.16 6.05
CA LEU A 313 1.96 0.30 6.05
C LEU A 313 2.90 0.77 7.16
N LYS A 314 2.93 0.07 8.30
CA LYS A 314 3.81 0.37 9.44
C LYS A 314 5.25 -0.11 9.25
N ASN A 315 5.49 -1.03 8.33
CA ASN A 315 6.79 -1.69 8.18
C ASN A 315 7.74 -0.87 7.29
N HIS A 316 9.02 -0.78 7.68
CA HIS A 316 10.05 -0.03 6.95
C HIS A 316 10.51 -0.69 5.66
N VAL A 317 10.31 -2.00 5.50
CA VAL A 317 10.60 -2.65 4.21
C VAL A 317 9.53 -2.35 3.16
N LEU A 318 8.46 -1.63 3.49
CA LEU A 318 7.38 -1.34 2.56
C LEU A 318 7.88 -0.58 1.34
N GLY A 319 7.79 -1.23 0.17
CA GLY A 319 8.20 -0.63 -1.09
C GLY A 319 9.69 -0.75 -1.42
N GLU A 320 10.50 -1.25 -0.49
CA GLU A 320 11.91 -1.58 -0.73
C GLU A 320 12.00 -2.90 -1.52
N THR A 321 12.97 -2.98 -2.42
CA THR A 321 13.23 -4.13 -3.28
C THR A 321 14.38 -4.96 -2.72
N ILE A 322 14.06 -6.17 -2.27
CA ILE A 322 15.02 -7.09 -1.65
C ILE A 322 15.39 -8.18 -2.66
N PHE A 323 16.66 -8.27 -3.02
CA PHE A 323 17.16 -9.39 -3.81
C PHE A 323 17.60 -10.53 -2.90
N ILE A 324 17.06 -11.73 -3.12
CA ILE A 324 17.33 -12.92 -2.31
C ILE A 324 18.00 -13.97 -3.20
N ASP A 325 19.20 -14.37 -2.82
CA ASP A 325 20.01 -15.32 -3.55
C ASP A 325 20.19 -16.61 -2.73
N PRO A 326 19.40 -17.66 -2.98
CA PRO A 326 19.72 -18.97 -2.44
C PRO A 326 20.98 -19.52 -3.14
N GLY A 327 22.09 -19.64 -2.41
CA GLY A 327 23.37 -20.11 -2.92
C GLY A 327 23.28 -21.47 -3.60
N HIS A 328 24.21 -21.76 -4.51
CA HIS A 328 24.30 -23.03 -5.28
C HIS A 328 23.07 -23.29 -6.18
N GLY A 329 22.88 -24.55 -6.63
CA GLY A 329 21.73 -24.99 -7.43
C GLY A 329 22.10 -25.96 -8.56
N ALA A 330 21.14 -26.80 -8.95
CA ALA A 330 21.27 -27.86 -9.96
C ALA A 330 22.53 -28.72 -9.76
N GLN A 331 23.50 -28.63 -10.68
CA GLN A 331 24.75 -29.40 -10.63
C GLN A 331 25.67 -29.01 -9.47
N ASP A 332 25.52 -27.81 -8.92
CA ASP A 332 26.23 -27.35 -7.74
C ASP A 332 25.40 -27.66 -6.50
N ALA A 333 25.76 -28.71 -5.78
CA ALA A 333 25.09 -29.14 -4.56
C ALA A 333 25.38 -28.21 -3.36
N GLY A 334 26.45 -27.42 -3.43
CA GLY A 334 27.10 -26.87 -2.25
C GLY A 334 27.62 -27.98 -1.33
N ALA A 335 27.73 -27.67 -0.04
CA ALA A 335 28.11 -28.64 0.95
C ALA A 335 27.07 -29.76 1.13
N VAL A 336 27.54 -30.98 1.41
CA VAL A 336 26.71 -32.15 1.69
C VAL A 336 27.15 -32.76 3.01
N GLY A 337 26.20 -32.94 3.93
CA GLY A 337 26.49 -33.48 5.25
C GLY A 337 25.22 -33.82 6.00
N ASN A 338 25.26 -34.84 6.86
CA ASN A 338 24.14 -35.25 7.71
C ASN A 338 22.81 -35.46 6.94
N GLY A 339 22.86 -35.87 5.67
CA GLY A 339 21.68 -36.04 4.81
C GLY A 339 21.05 -34.74 4.30
N LEU A 340 21.75 -33.61 4.41
CA LEU A 340 21.38 -32.32 3.85
C LEU A 340 22.25 -32.01 2.63
N PHE A 341 21.63 -31.39 1.63
CA PHE A 341 22.30 -30.68 0.56
C PHE A 341 22.11 -29.18 0.80
N GLU A 342 23.21 -28.43 0.85
CA GLU A 342 23.20 -26.99 1.10
C GLU A 342 22.24 -26.27 0.14
N LYS A 343 22.30 -26.57 -1.17
CA LYS A 343 21.40 -25.95 -2.17
C LYS A 343 19.91 -26.05 -1.82
N ASN A 344 19.50 -27.13 -1.15
CA ASN A 344 18.11 -27.39 -0.76
C ASN A 344 17.74 -26.62 0.51
N VAL A 345 18.66 -26.56 1.49
CA VAL A 345 18.49 -25.75 2.70
C VAL A 345 18.36 -24.27 2.33
N ASN A 346 19.27 -23.77 1.48
CA ASN A 346 19.30 -22.39 1.03
C ASN A 346 18.00 -22.01 0.32
N LEU A 347 17.53 -22.84 -0.62
CA LEU A 347 16.30 -22.58 -1.37
C LEU A 347 15.08 -22.53 -0.45
N ASP A 348 14.95 -23.47 0.49
CA ASP A 348 13.80 -23.50 1.40
C ASP A 348 13.78 -22.26 2.32
N VAL A 349 14.91 -21.90 2.92
CA VAL A 349 15.01 -20.67 3.73
C VAL A 349 14.71 -19.43 2.89
N ALA A 350 15.22 -19.35 1.65
CA ALA A 350 15.01 -18.22 0.77
C ALA A 350 13.55 -18.05 0.34
N LEU A 351 12.83 -19.14 0.04
CA LEU A 351 11.40 -19.10 -0.29
C LEU A 351 10.56 -18.64 0.92
N LYS A 352 10.89 -19.13 2.11
CA LYS A 352 10.27 -18.67 3.37
C LYS A 352 10.55 -17.19 3.61
N LEU A 353 11.79 -16.75 3.44
CA LEU A 353 12.18 -15.35 3.58
C LEU A 353 11.41 -14.47 2.58
N GLN A 354 11.30 -14.90 1.32
CA GLN A 354 10.52 -14.20 0.30
C GLN A 354 9.07 -14.00 0.76
N ALA A 355 8.43 -15.05 1.29
CA ALA A 355 7.07 -14.96 1.80
C ALA A 355 6.94 -13.96 2.96
N ARG A 356 7.88 -13.99 3.93
CA ARG A 356 7.89 -13.06 5.08
C ARG A 356 8.09 -11.61 4.65
N LEU A 357 9.02 -11.35 3.73
CA LEU A 357 9.27 -10.01 3.20
C LEU A 357 8.08 -9.49 2.38
N LYS A 358 7.47 -10.33 1.52
CA LYS A 358 6.24 -9.97 0.79
C LYS A 358 5.08 -9.67 1.74
N GLN A 359 4.94 -10.44 2.82
CA GLN A 359 3.94 -10.21 3.86
C GLN A 359 4.19 -8.90 4.60
N ALA A 360 5.46 -8.53 4.83
CA ALA A 360 5.86 -7.27 5.44
C ALA A 360 5.69 -6.05 4.52
N GLY A 361 5.50 -6.25 3.21
CA GLY A 361 5.28 -5.16 2.24
C GLY A 361 6.48 -4.86 1.35
N ALA A 362 7.56 -5.63 1.43
CA ALA A 362 8.67 -5.53 0.49
C ALA A 362 8.26 -6.01 -0.90
N LEU A 363 9.03 -5.55 -1.88
CA LEU A 363 9.16 -6.17 -3.18
C LEU A 363 10.33 -7.16 -3.09
N THR A 364 10.21 -8.32 -3.75
CA THR A 364 11.27 -9.33 -3.71
C THR A 364 11.58 -9.85 -5.10
N VAL A 365 12.86 -10.07 -5.36
CA VAL A 365 13.36 -10.70 -6.57
C VAL A 365 14.33 -11.79 -6.13
N MET A 366 14.34 -12.94 -6.80
CA MET A 366 15.22 -14.06 -6.46
C MET A 366 16.12 -14.41 -7.63
N SER A 367 17.35 -14.86 -7.35
CA SER A 367 18.21 -15.45 -8.38
C SER A 367 17.58 -16.72 -8.96
N ARG A 368 17.09 -17.60 -8.07
CA ARG A 368 16.34 -18.84 -8.38
C ARG A 368 15.19 -19.09 -7.41
N THR A 369 14.13 -19.72 -7.90
CA THR A 369 12.95 -20.16 -7.12
C THR A 369 12.73 -21.68 -7.16
N SER A 370 13.62 -22.40 -7.85
CA SER A 370 13.66 -23.86 -7.99
C SER A 370 15.12 -24.34 -8.01
N ASP A 371 15.35 -25.64 -8.17
CA ASP A 371 16.70 -26.20 -8.29
C ASP A 371 17.31 -25.94 -9.68
N THR A 372 17.74 -24.69 -9.90
CA THR A 372 18.39 -24.20 -11.12
C THR A 372 19.69 -23.50 -10.76
N PHE A 373 20.62 -23.42 -11.73
CA PHE A 373 21.93 -22.82 -11.50
C PHE A 373 22.07 -21.47 -12.20
N ASP A 374 22.42 -20.44 -11.42
CA ASP A 374 22.97 -19.18 -11.91
C ASP A 374 24.46 -19.09 -11.55
N SER A 375 25.28 -18.59 -12.47
CA SER A 375 26.65 -18.18 -12.13
C SER A 375 26.66 -17.03 -11.11
N LEU A 376 27.77 -16.85 -10.39
CA LEU A 376 27.92 -15.75 -9.43
C LEU A 376 27.73 -14.37 -10.11
N GLN A 377 28.23 -14.22 -11.33
CA GLN A 377 28.06 -13.06 -12.21
C GLN A 377 26.57 -12.80 -12.52
N THR A 378 25.84 -13.86 -12.87
CA THR A 378 24.40 -13.77 -13.20
C THR A 378 23.60 -13.33 -11.99
N ARG A 379 23.90 -13.86 -10.80
CA ARG A 379 23.22 -13.48 -9.54
C ARG A 379 23.37 -11.99 -9.24
N VAL A 380 24.60 -11.48 -9.29
CA VAL A 380 24.91 -10.05 -9.12
C VAL A 380 24.19 -9.20 -10.18
N SER A 381 24.23 -9.64 -11.44
CA SER A 381 23.59 -8.92 -12.55
C SER A 381 22.08 -8.85 -12.38
N LYS A 382 21.42 -9.94 -11.98
CA LYS A 382 19.98 -9.97 -11.68
C LYS A 382 19.62 -9.03 -10.53
N GLY A 383 20.43 -9.00 -9.47
CA GLY A 383 20.26 -8.05 -8.36
C GLY A 383 20.35 -6.59 -8.81
N SER A 384 21.35 -6.27 -9.65
CA SER A 384 21.51 -4.92 -10.21
C SER A 384 20.37 -4.54 -11.15
N GLN A 385 19.94 -5.45 -12.04
CA GLN A 385 18.85 -5.21 -12.99
C GLN A 385 17.50 -5.04 -12.28
N ALA A 386 17.30 -5.70 -11.14
CA ALA A 386 16.13 -5.50 -10.29
C ALA A 386 16.10 -4.12 -9.63
N GLY A 387 17.21 -3.37 -9.63
CA GLY A 387 17.34 -2.13 -8.86
C GLY A 387 17.17 -2.38 -7.36
N ALA A 388 17.69 -3.50 -6.85
CA ALA A 388 17.46 -3.90 -5.47
C ALA A 388 18.14 -2.95 -4.47
N ASP A 389 17.40 -2.59 -3.42
CA ASP A 389 17.85 -1.75 -2.31
C ASP A 389 18.82 -2.51 -1.39
N VAL A 390 18.67 -3.84 -1.30
CA VAL A 390 19.65 -4.74 -0.66
C VAL A 390 19.74 -6.09 -1.35
N PHE A 391 20.89 -6.75 -1.22
CA PHE A 391 21.19 -8.10 -1.72
C PHE A 391 21.49 -9.04 -0.55
N ILE A 392 20.81 -10.19 -0.47
CA ILE A 392 20.98 -11.17 0.60
C ILE A 392 21.25 -12.53 -0.02
N SER A 393 22.48 -13.02 0.12
CA SER A 393 22.83 -14.41 -0.22
C SER A 393 22.64 -15.32 0.98
N ILE A 394 22.01 -16.48 0.80
CA ILE A 394 21.74 -17.46 1.85
C ILE A 394 22.56 -18.72 1.57
N HIS A 395 23.37 -19.10 2.55
CA HIS A 395 24.25 -20.25 2.55
C HIS A 395 24.11 -21.07 3.85
N ALA A 396 24.60 -22.31 3.80
CA ALA A 396 24.74 -23.17 4.97
C ALA A 396 26.14 -23.80 4.92
N ASN A 397 26.97 -23.34 5.83
CA ASN A 397 28.40 -23.56 5.89
C ASN A 397 28.79 -25.04 6.00
N ALA A 398 30.09 -25.32 5.86
CA ALA A 398 30.69 -26.61 6.14
C ALA A 398 32.08 -26.46 6.75
N ASN A 399 32.48 -27.50 7.47
CA ASN A 399 33.83 -27.63 7.99
C ASN A 399 34.17 -29.12 8.10
N ASP A 400 35.45 -29.45 7.87
CA ASP A 400 35.98 -30.80 8.02
C ASP A 400 35.84 -31.31 9.46
N HIS A 401 35.88 -30.40 10.45
CA HIS A 401 35.62 -30.71 11.84
C HIS A 401 34.12 -30.53 12.14
N SER A 402 33.41 -31.64 12.33
CA SER A 402 31.97 -31.67 12.64
C SER A 402 31.56 -30.98 13.94
N ALA A 403 32.53 -30.65 14.82
CA ALA A 403 32.31 -29.85 16.01
C ALA A 403 32.06 -28.35 15.72
N ALA A 404 32.49 -27.85 14.54
CA ALA A 404 32.25 -26.47 14.15
C ALA A 404 30.75 -26.24 13.94
N ASN A 405 30.18 -25.30 14.68
CA ASN A 405 28.75 -24.95 14.62
C ASN A 405 28.54 -23.45 14.83
N GLY A 406 27.32 -23.00 14.51
CA GLY A 406 26.86 -21.64 14.72
C GLY A 406 26.56 -20.89 13.45
N THR A 407 26.08 -19.66 13.61
CA THR A 407 25.59 -18.79 12.54
C THR A 407 26.50 -17.58 12.39
N GLU A 408 26.83 -17.18 11.18
CA GLU A 408 27.64 -15.99 10.86
C GLU A 408 27.08 -15.23 9.65
N THR A 409 27.46 -13.96 9.55
CA THR A 409 27.12 -13.10 8.42
C THR A 409 28.38 -12.46 7.87
N TYR A 410 28.55 -12.53 6.57
CA TYR A 410 29.64 -11.88 5.84
C TYR A 410 29.12 -10.65 5.10
N TYR A 411 29.95 -9.61 5.07
CA TYR A 411 29.83 -8.48 4.15
C TYR A 411 31.18 -8.23 3.47
N ASP A 412 31.20 -7.37 2.45
CA ASP A 412 32.44 -6.94 1.81
C ASP A 412 32.55 -5.41 1.83
N ALA A 413 33.78 -4.89 1.83
CA ALA A 413 34.06 -3.46 1.94
C ALA A 413 34.20 -2.73 0.59
N THR A 414 34.14 -3.45 -0.54
CA THR A 414 34.37 -2.88 -1.89
C THR A 414 33.28 -1.89 -2.28
N TYR A 415 32.00 -2.23 -2.05
CA TYR A 415 30.85 -1.37 -2.38
C TYR A 415 29.87 -1.29 -1.22
N ALA A 416 29.23 -0.13 -1.06
CA ALA A 416 28.20 0.13 -0.03
C ALA A 416 28.62 -0.30 1.39
N SER A 417 29.91 -0.33 1.70
CA SER A 417 30.50 -0.98 2.90
C SER A 417 29.78 -0.63 4.20
N ALA A 418 29.56 0.66 4.48
CA ALA A 418 28.90 1.10 5.71
C ALA A 418 27.47 0.56 5.83
N ASN A 419 26.73 0.53 4.72
CA ASN A 419 25.36 0.01 4.67
C ASN A 419 25.34 -1.52 4.72
N SER A 420 26.28 -2.21 4.06
CA SER A 420 26.42 -3.67 4.15
C SER A 420 26.75 -4.11 5.57
N LEU A 421 27.65 -3.38 6.26
CA LEU A 421 27.94 -3.61 7.67
C LEU A 421 26.72 -3.36 8.57
N LYS A 422 26.01 -2.23 8.39
CA LYS A 422 24.75 -1.93 9.11
C LYS A 422 23.75 -3.08 8.93
N LEU A 423 23.55 -3.52 7.69
CA LEU A 423 22.63 -4.61 7.35
C LEU A 423 23.04 -5.92 8.05
N ALA A 424 24.32 -6.30 7.98
CA ALA A 424 24.83 -7.51 8.64
C ALA A 424 24.64 -7.44 10.17
N GLN A 425 24.93 -6.30 10.78
CA GLN A 425 24.76 -6.06 12.22
C GLN A 425 23.30 -6.10 12.67
N LYS A 426 22.35 -5.76 11.81
CA LYS A 426 20.91 -5.89 12.09
C LYS A 426 20.40 -7.32 11.89
N VAL A 427 20.94 -8.07 10.92
CA VAL A 427 20.45 -9.41 10.57
C VAL A 427 21.05 -10.51 11.45
N GLN A 428 22.36 -10.51 11.70
CA GLN A 428 23.07 -11.53 12.48
C GLN A 428 22.41 -11.86 13.83
N PRO A 429 22.14 -10.90 14.73
CA PRO A 429 21.55 -11.21 16.04
C PRO A 429 20.13 -11.79 15.93
N GLN A 430 19.37 -11.42 14.90
CA GLN A 430 18.02 -11.94 14.69
C GLN A 430 18.04 -13.39 14.21
N MET A 431 19.02 -13.78 13.39
CA MET A 431 19.20 -15.18 12.98
C MET A 431 19.60 -16.05 14.17
N VAL A 432 20.61 -15.63 14.93
CA VAL A 432 21.09 -16.33 16.14
C VAL A 432 19.94 -16.53 17.12
N LYS A 433 19.17 -15.47 17.41
CA LYS A 433 18.00 -15.55 18.30
C LYS A 433 16.93 -16.50 17.76
N ALA A 434 16.67 -16.49 16.45
CA ALA A 434 15.65 -17.32 15.84
C ALA A 434 15.98 -18.82 15.85
N LEU A 435 17.27 -19.15 15.70
CA LEU A 435 17.77 -20.52 15.63
C LEU A 435 18.20 -21.08 17.00
N GLY A 436 18.63 -20.22 17.93
CA GLY A 436 19.26 -20.65 19.17
C GLY A 436 20.67 -21.22 18.98
N THR A 437 21.34 -20.84 17.88
CA THR A 437 22.69 -21.31 17.52
C THR A 437 23.77 -20.47 18.18
N ARG A 438 25.02 -20.97 18.15
CA ARG A 438 26.19 -20.18 18.55
C ARG A 438 26.35 -18.96 17.65
N ASP A 439 26.48 -17.78 18.24
CA ASP A 439 26.82 -16.56 17.49
C ASP A 439 28.30 -16.58 17.09
N ARG A 440 28.56 -16.52 15.78
CA ARG A 440 29.92 -16.43 15.22
C ARG A 440 30.24 -15.05 14.66
N GLY A 441 29.31 -14.10 14.81
CA GLY A 441 29.49 -12.69 14.52
C GLY A 441 29.39 -12.29 13.05
N VAL A 442 29.59 -10.99 12.82
CA VAL A 442 29.70 -10.37 11.51
C VAL A 442 31.17 -10.31 11.09
N LYS A 443 31.48 -10.68 9.85
CA LYS A 443 32.84 -10.77 9.31
C LYS A 443 32.95 -10.17 7.92
N THR A 444 34.17 -9.88 7.48
CA THR A 444 34.46 -9.51 6.09
C THR A 444 34.94 -10.72 5.29
N ALA A 445 34.49 -10.85 4.04
CA ALA A 445 35.02 -11.83 3.09
C ALA A 445 34.80 -11.39 1.65
N GLY A 446 35.77 -11.71 0.78
CA GLY A 446 35.73 -11.35 -0.64
C GLY A 446 34.85 -12.25 -1.52
N PHE A 447 33.74 -12.79 -1.00
CA PHE A 447 32.85 -13.65 -1.77
C PHE A 447 32.24 -12.87 -2.94
N TYR A 448 32.27 -13.47 -4.14
CA TYR A 448 31.95 -12.78 -5.39
C TYR A 448 30.64 -11.99 -5.33
N VAL A 449 29.56 -12.61 -4.83
CA VAL A 449 28.21 -12.05 -4.86
C VAL A 449 28.04 -10.82 -3.97
N ILE A 450 28.81 -10.70 -2.88
CA ILE A 450 28.79 -9.51 -2.01
C ILE A 450 29.88 -8.51 -2.40
N LYS A 451 31.01 -8.99 -2.93
CA LYS A 451 32.12 -8.13 -3.38
C LYS A 451 31.77 -7.30 -4.61
N TYR A 452 30.99 -7.85 -5.54
CA TYR A 452 30.64 -7.19 -6.81
C TYR A 452 29.20 -6.66 -6.87
N SER A 453 28.42 -6.83 -5.79
CA SER A 453 27.13 -6.16 -5.64
C SER A 453 27.34 -4.69 -5.31
N LYS A 454 26.80 -3.79 -6.14
CA LYS A 454 26.93 -2.33 -5.94
C LYS A 454 25.90 -1.74 -4.97
N MET A 455 24.96 -2.56 -4.50
CA MET A 455 24.01 -2.24 -3.43
C MET A 455 24.50 -2.84 -2.10
N PRO A 456 23.97 -2.41 -0.95
CA PRO A 456 24.22 -3.06 0.33
C PRO A 456 23.98 -4.57 0.25
N SER A 457 24.97 -5.38 0.63
CA SER A 457 24.94 -6.82 0.39
C SER A 457 25.53 -7.62 1.53
N ILE A 458 24.88 -8.73 1.87
CA ILE A 458 25.33 -9.68 2.89
C ILE A 458 25.25 -11.12 2.39
N LEU A 459 26.10 -12.00 2.94
CA LEU A 459 26.03 -13.45 2.78
C LEU A 459 25.82 -14.08 4.16
N LEU A 460 24.76 -14.86 4.29
CA LEU A 460 24.34 -15.48 5.54
C LEU A 460 24.82 -16.93 5.56
N GLU A 461 25.58 -17.31 6.58
CA GLU A 461 25.88 -18.71 6.88
C GLU A 461 24.97 -19.15 8.02
N THR A 462 23.91 -19.87 7.67
CA THR A 462 22.79 -20.16 8.57
C THR A 462 23.09 -21.22 9.63
N GLY A 463 24.20 -21.94 9.49
CA GLY A 463 24.62 -23.09 10.30
C GLY A 463 25.52 -24.01 9.47
N PHE A 464 26.17 -24.99 10.10
CA PHE A 464 27.06 -25.93 9.40
C PHE A 464 26.33 -27.22 9.02
N VAL A 465 26.19 -27.55 7.74
CA VAL A 465 25.54 -28.80 7.30
C VAL A 465 26.31 -30.04 7.73
N THR A 466 27.62 -29.92 7.97
CA THR A 466 28.48 -31.00 8.48
C THR A 466 28.41 -31.17 10.00
N SER A 467 27.83 -30.21 10.73
CA SER A 467 27.60 -30.32 12.17
C SER A 467 26.28 -31.02 12.46
N PRO A 468 26.27 -32.13 13.23
CA PRO A 468 25.02 -32.78 13.63
C PRO A 468 24.07 -31.86 14.41
N ILE A 469 24.63 -30.93 15.21
CA ILE A 469 23.87 -29.97 16.00
C ILE A 469 23.09 -29.02 15.06
N ASP A 470 23.80 -28.33 14.16
CA ASP A 470 23.18 -27.38 13.25
C ASP A 470 22.31 -28.09 12.21
N ALA A 471 22.72 -29.26 11.70
CA ALA A 471 21.95 -30.03 10.75
C ALA A 471 20.58 -30.45 11.31
N SER A 472 20.47 -30.77 12.61
CA SER A 472 19.19 -31.07 13.24
C SER A 472 18.23 -29.86 13.21
N ILE A 473 18.77 -28.66 13.36
CA ILE A 473 18.04 -27.39 13.29
C ILE A 473 17.66 -27.10 11.84
N LEU A 474 18.59 -27.23 10.88
CA LEU A 474 18.37 -26.95 9.45
C LEU A 474 17.41 -27.95 8.78
N LYS A 475 17.26 -29.17 9.32
CA LYS A 475 16.20 -30.11 8.93
C LYS A 475 14.81 -29.66 9.37
N SER A 476 14.71 -28.93 10.48
CA SER A 476 13.43 -28.51 11.05
C SER A 476 12.78 -27.39 10.23
N THR A 477 11.60 -27.67 9.66
CA THR A 477 10.77 -26.67 8.98
C THR A 477 10.45 -25.49 9.92
N THR A 478 10.12 -25.76 11.18
CA THR A 478 9.80 -24.73 12.17
C THR A 478 10.99 -23.85 12.50
N ALA A 479 12.21 -24.39 12.53
CA ALA A 479 13.42 -23.58 12.72
C ALA A 479 13.69 -22.70 11.50
N LYS A 480 13.54 -23.22 10.27
CA LYS A 480 13.69 -22.45 9.03
C LYS A 480 12.64 -21.33 8.89
N GLU A 481 11.40 -21.55 9.35
CA GLU A 481 10.38 -20.50 9.43
C GLU A 481 10.75 -19.38 10.41
N ARG A 482 11.30 -19.75 11.57
CA ARG A 482 11.82 -18.80 12.56
C ARG A 482 12.99 -18.02 12.00
N LEU A 483 13.94 -18.69 11.35
CA LEU A 483 15.09 -18.08 10.68
C LEU A 483 14.65 -17.05 9.64
N ALA A 484 13.76 -17.44 8.72
CA ALA A 484 13.22 -16.52 7.71
C ALA A 484 12.54 -15.29 8.34
N SER A 485 11.82 -15.48 9.45
CA SER A 485 11.21 -14.38 10.20
C SER A 485 12.25 -13.49 10.88
N GLY A 486 13.32 -14.08 11.43
CA GLY A 486 14.46 -13.37 12.02
C GLY A 486 15.22 -12.55 10.98
N ILE A 487 15.51 -13.11 9.81
CA ILE A 487 16.14 -12.38 8.71
C ILE A 487 15.25 -11.21 8.27
N ALA A 488 13.95 -11.44 8.04
CA ALA A 488 13.02 -10.38 7.66
C ALA A 488 12.94 -9.24 8.71
N ALA A 489 12.97 -9.59 10.00
CA ALA A 489 13.00 -8.59 11.08
C ALA A 489 14.31 -7.78 11.07
N GLY A 490 15.46 -8.43 10.87
CA GLY A 490 16.75 -7.76 10.75
C GLY A 490 16.82 -6.82 9.55
N VAL A 491 16.25 -7.23 8.41
CA VAL A 491 16.13 -6.37 7.22
C VAL A 491 15.22 -5.18 7.50
N SER A 492 14.08 -5.37 8.18
CA SER A 492 13.22 -4.27 8.59
C SER A 492 13.93 -3.27 9.51
N GLN A 493 14.75 -3.74 10.45
CA GLN A 493 15.55 -2.88 11.33
C GLN A 493 16.69 -2.15 10.60
N TYR A 494 17.08 -2.61 9.41
CA TYR A 494 18.07 -1.90 8.60
C TYR A 494 17.48 -0.66 7.92
N PHE A 495 16.20 -0.72 7.54
CA PHE A 495 15.47 0.40 6.92
C PHE A 495 14.84 1.39 7.91
N GLU A 496 14.95 1.11 9.22
CA GLU A 496 14.85 2.14 10.27
C GLU A 496 15.97 3.18 10.12
#